data_AF-A0A0N4YJ92-F1
#
_entry.id   AF-A0A0N4YJ92-F1
#
_cell.length_a   1.000
_cell.length_b   1.000
_cell.length_c   1.000
_cell.angle_alpha   90.00
_cell.angle_beta   90.00
_cell.angle_gamma   90.00
#
_symmetry.space_group_name_H-M   'P 1'
#
loop_
_entity.id
_entity.type
_entity.pdbx_description
1 polymer ?
#
loop_
_entity_poly.entity_id
_entity_poly.type
_entity_poly.pdbx_seq_one_letter_code
_entity_poly.pdbx_strand_id
1 'polypeptide(L)'
;LLNQNPPGPDDVGLKKLGEVKNPKEVSPSEWKKVLPAETYEVARNAGTEAPFSGAYDKFFEKGRYVCLCCGAELFNSDSKYWSGCGWPAFSKSVDNDLNIVRIEDNSHGMKRVEVRCKKCDAHLGHVFDDGPKETGERYCINSVCMAFEKKED
;
A
#
# COMPACT_ATOMS: atom_id res chain seq x y z
N LEU A 1 9.45 16.72 11.80
CA LEU A 1 8.13 16.57 12.46
C LEU A 1 7.53 15.24 12.02
N LEU A 2 7.94 14.12 12.60
CA LEU A 2 7.36 12.82 12.27
C LEU A 2 6.91 12.18 13.57
N ASN A 3 5.77 12.67 14.04
CA ASN A 3 5.04 12.16 15.19
C ASN A 3 3.55 12.20 14.84
N GLN A 4 3.20 11.59 13.72
CA GLN A 4 1.81 11.25 13.43
C GLN A 4 1.73 9.74 13.50
N ASN A 5 0.84 9.25 14.35
CA ASN A 5 0.50 7.84 14.38
C ASN A 5 0.20 7.40 12.94
N PRO A 6 0.75 6.26 12.50
CA PRO A 6 0.44 5.75 11.17
C PRO A 6 -1.09 5.60 10.99
N PRO A 7 -1.63 5.80 9.77
CA PRO A 7 -3.07 5.69 9.52
C PRO A 7 -3.63 4.37 10.03
N GLY A 8 -4.74 4.43 10.77
CA GLY A 8 -5.42 3.25 11.32
C GLY A 8 -6.59 2.78 10.46
N PRO A 9 -7.31 1.73 10.91
CA PRO A 9 -8.52 1.24 10.24
C PRO A 9 -9.59 2.31 10.01
N ASP A 10 -9.68 3.30 10.90
CA ASP A 10 -10.67 4.40 10.83
C ASP A 10 -10.30 5.47 9.80
N ASP A 11 -9.04 5.47 9.34
CA ASP A 11 -8.57 6.40 8.32
C ASP A 11 -8.90 5.96 6.90
N VAL A 12 -9.40 4.74 6.71
CA VAL A 12 -9.74 4.17 5.40
C VAL A 12 -10.73 5.05 4.66
N GLY A 13 -10.33 5.52 3.48
CA GLY A 13 -11.08 6.51 2.68
C GLY A 13 -12.51 6.07 2.37
N LEU A 14 -12.73 4.81 2.01
CA LEU A 14 -14.06 4.28 1.70
C LEU A 14 -15.02 4.38 2.89
N LYS A 15 -14.54 4.18 4.13
CA LYS A 15 -15.38 4.27 5.34
C LYS A 15 -15.87 5.70 5.61
N LYS A 16 -15.18 6.69 5.05
CA LYS A 16 -15.52 8.12 5.17
C LYS A 16 -16.56 8.55 4.12
N LEU A 17 -16.90 7.69 3.15
CA LEU A 17 -18.03 7.90 2.27
C LEU A 17 -19.30 7.45 3.01
N GLY A 18 -20.30 8.34 3.13
CA GLY A 18 -21.53 8.10 3.90
C GLY A 18 -22.47 7.03 3.32
N GLU A 19 -22.05 6.30 2.29
CA GLU A 19 -22.81 5.25 1.62
C GLU A 19 -21.89 4.09 1.25
N VAL A 20 -22.42 2.86 1.29
CA VAL A 20 -21.70 1.68 0.82
C VAL A 20 -21.58 1.74 -0.70
N LYS A 21 -20.36 1.91 -1.20
CA LYS A 21 -20.06 1.95 -2.64
C LYS A 21 -19.08 0.85 -3.03
N ASN A 22 -19.26 0.32 -4.24
CA ASN A 22 -18.22 -0.49 -4.87
C ASN A 22 -16.96 0.38 -5.05
N PRO A 23 -15.80 0.00 -4.50
CA PRO A 23 -14.61 0.87 -4.54
C PRO A 23 -14.12 1.20 -5.96
N LYS A 24 -14.47 0.40 -6.97
CA LYS A 24 -14.14 0.67 -8.38
C LYS A 24 -15.04 1.71 -9.05
N GLU A 25 -16.20 2.00 -8.46
CA GLU A 25 -17.18 2.96 -8.99
C GLU A 25 -17.07 4.34 -8.33
N VAL A 26 -16.27 4.46 -7.26
CA VAL A 26 -16.03 5.74 -6.58
C VAL A 26 -15.25 6.68 -7.50
N SER A 27 -15.81 7.87 -7.73
CA SER A 27 -15.24 8.84 -8.66
C SER A 27 -13.94 9.48 -8.13
N PRO A 28 -13.08 10.03 -9.01
CA PRO A 28 -11.90 10.78 -8.59
C PRO A 28 -12.22 11.91 -7.61
N SER A 29 -13.33 12.62 -7.82
CA SER A 29 -13.78 13.72 -6.94
C SER A 29 -14.17 13.25 -5.55
N GLU A 30 -14.71 12.04 -5.41
CA GLU A 30 -15.07 11.46 -4.11
C GLU A 30 -13.82 10.98 -3.40
N TRP A 31 -12.91 10.29 -4.10
CA TRP A 31 -11.62 9.91 -3.54
C TRP A 31 -10.84 11.11 -3.02
N LYS A 32 -10.83 12.22 -3.78
CA LYS A 32 -10.15 13.46 -3.37
C LYS A 32 -10.74 14.11 -2.12
N LYS A 33 -12.01 13.84 -1.78
CA LYS A 33 -12.65 14.34 -0.54
C LYS A 33 -12.25 13.54 0.70
N VAL A 34 -11.96 12.25 0.54
CA VAL A 34 -11.78 11.32 1.68
C VAL A 34 -10.33 10.88 1.89
N LEU A 35 -9.45 11.05 0.90
CA LEU A 35 -8.04 10.71 0.98
C LEU A 35 -7.20 11.96 1.32
N PRO A 36 -6.12 11.81 2.12
CA PRO A 36 -5.07 12.81 2.17
C PRO A 36 -4.52 13.12 0.78
N ALA A 37 -4.07 14.35 0.55
CA ALA A 37 -3.61 14.80 -0.77
C ALA A 37 -2.48 13.92 -1.32
N GLU A 38 -1.48 13.59 -0.50
CA GLU A 38 -0.36 12.72 -0.89
C GLU A 38 -0.83 11.30 -1.22
N THR A 39 -1.70 10.71 -0.39
CA THR A 39 -2.33 9.41 -0.68
C THR A 39 -3.09 9.45 -1.99
N TYR A 40 -3.83 10.52 -2.28
CA TYR A 40 -4.56 10.65 -3.55
C TYR A 40 -3.60 10.65 -4.74
N GLU A 41 -2.53 11.45 -4.68
CA GLU A 41 -1.55 11.51 -5.77
C GLU A 41 -0.84 10.17 -5.99
N VAL A 42 -0.40 9.50 -4.92
CA VAL A 42 0.25 8.19 -5.04
C VAL A 42 -0.76 7.14 -5.51
N ALA A 43 -1.89 6.97 -4.83
CA ALA A 43 -2.81 5.87 -5.07
C ALA A 43 -3.65 6.02 -6.34
N ARG A 44 -3.99 7.24 -6.77
CA ARG A 44 -4.90 7.48 -7.91
C ARG A 44 -4.18 7.97 -9.16
N ASN A 45 -3.05 8.65 -9.01
CA ASN A 45 -2.27 9.18 -10.13
C ASN A 45 -0.92 8.46 -10.32
N ALA A 46 -0.72 7.31 -9.64
CA ALA A 46 0.49 6.51 -9.71
C ALA A 46 1.78 7.30 -9.37
N GLY A 47 1.67 8.24 -8.43
CA GLY A 47 2.82 8.90 -7.83
C GLY A 47 3.65 7.96 -6.95
N THR A 48 4.70 8.49 -6.32
CA THR A 48 5.55 7.74 -5.38
C THR A 48 5.97 8.69 -4.26
N GLU A 49 5.80 8.28 -3.00
CA GLU A 49 6.26 9.05 -1.84
C GLU A 49 7.80 9.14 -1.83
N ALA A 50 8.36 10.16 -1.18
CA ALA A 50 9.81 10.29 -1.10
C ALA A 50 10.43 9.10 -0.33
N PRO A 51 11.63 8.63 -0.72
CA PRO A 51 12.30 7.56 0.00
C PRO A 51 12.62 8.01 1.44
N PHE A 52 12.51 7.08 2.38
CA PHE A 52 12.76 7.24 3.82
C PHE A 52 11.84 8.22 4.55
N SER A 53 10.80 8.77 3.90
CA SER A 53 9.85 9.69 4.54
C SER A 53 8.59 8.99 5.06
N GLY A 54 8.26 7.82 4.52
CA GLY A 54 7.04 7.09 4.83
C GLY A 54 6.97 6.53 6.25
N ALA A 55 5.77 6.52 6.82
CA ALA A 55 5.53 6.08 8.20
C ALA A 55 5.89 4.60 8.45
N TYR A 56 5.94 3.77 7.41
CA TYR A 56 6.10 2.32 7.55
C TYR A 56 7.47 1.78 7.18
N ASP A 57 8.41 2.60 6.66
CA ASP A 57 9.76 2.15 6.29
C ASP A 57 10.45 1.43 7.46
N LYS A 58 10.52 2.09 8.63
CA LYS A 58 11.15 1.59 9.86
C LYS A 58 10.16 1.06 10.91
N PHE A 59 8.93 0.75 10.50
CA PHE A 59 7.88 0.27 11.40
C PHE A 59 7.76 -1.26 11.33
N PHE A 60 7.80 -1.96 12.47
CA PHE A 60 7.83 -3.43 12.54
C PHE A 60 6.89 -4.02 13.61
N GLU A 61 5.83 -3.31 13.95
CA GLU A 61 4.81 -3.81 14.88
C GLU A 61 4.06 -5.01 14.30
N LYS A 62 3.52 -5.86 15.19
CA LYS A 62 2.73 -7.04 14.81
C LYS A 62 1.31 -6.65 14.43
N GLY A 63 0.89 -7.05 13.22
CA GLY A 63 -0.40 -6.67 12.66
C GLY A 63 -0.50 -6.91 11.16
N ARG A 64 -1.45 -6.20 10.54
CA ARG A 64 -1.77 -6.29 9.12
C ARG A 64 -1.73 -4.91 8.48
N TYR A 65 -1.33 -4.86 7.21
CA TYR A 65 -1.36 -3.66 6.40
C TYR A 65 -2.53 -3.78 5.42
N VAL A 66 -3.43 -2.80 5.48
CA VAL A 66 -4.63 -2.74 4.64
C VAL A 66 -4.53 -1.55 3.69
N CYS A 67 -5.21 -1.62 2.55
CA CYS A 67 -5.26 -0.53 1.59
C CYS A 67 -5.95 0.69 2.23
N LEU A 68 -5.26 1.84 2.34
CA LEU A 68 -5.82 3.06 2.90
C LEU A 68 -7.04 3.58 2.11
N CYS A 69 -7.16 3.21 0.83
CA CYS A 69 -8.32 3.58 0.04
C CYS A 69 -9.58 2.78 0.43
N CYS A 70 -9.50 1.45 0.53
CA CYS A 70 -10.69 0.59 0.60
C CYS A 70 -10.71 -0.42 1.75
N GLY A 71 -9.64 -0.52 2.54
CA GLY A 71 -9.53 -1.44 3.68
C GLY A 71 -9.23 -2.89 3.31
N ALA A 72 -8.97 -3.21 2.03
CA ALA A 72 -8.58 -4.56 1.65
C ALA A 72 -7.24 -4.96 2.28
N GLU A 73 -7.15 -6.16 2.86
CA GLU A 73 -5.90 -6.69 3.42
C GLU A 73 -4.86 -6.91 2.31
N LEU A 74 -3.65 -6.38 2.49
CA LEU A 74 -2.57 -6.41 1.49
C LEU A 74 -1.38 -7.25 1.96
N PHE A 75 -0.88 -6.98 3.17
CA PHE A 75 0.33 -7.60 3.71
C PHE A 75 0.20 -7.91 5.20
N ASN A 76 0.95 -8.90 5.67
CA ASN A 76 1.09 -9.20 7.08
C ASN A 76 2.46 -8.75 7.59
N SER A 77 2.54 -8.29 8.85
CA SER A 77 3.82 -7.95 9.50
C SER A 77 4.87 -9.06 9.44
N ASP A 78 4.47 -10.34 9.39
CA ASP A 78 5.40 -11.47 9.31
C ASP A 78 6.12 -11.58 7.95
N SER A 79 5.60 -10.96 6.89
CA SER A 79 6.31 -10.86 5.60
C SER A 79 7.12 -9.56 5.48
N LYS A 80 6.98 -8.62 6.41
CA LYS A 80 7.75 -7.37 6.36
C LYS A 80 9.20 -7.61 6.77
N TYR A 81 10.13 -6.98 6.06
CA TYR A 81 11.56 -7.04 6.39
C TYR A 81 12.28 -5.70 6.11
N TRP A 82 13.48 -5.55 6.65
CA TRP A 82 14.31 -4.38 6.38
C TRP A 82 15.09 -4.56 5.07
N SER A 83 14.64 -3.89 4.01
CA SER A 83 15.33 -3.88 2.72
C SER A 83 16.35 -2.75 2.58
N GLY A 84 16.20 -1.65 3.33
CA GLY A 84 16.99 -0.43 3.14
C GLY A 84 16.68 0.35 1.85
N CYS A 85 15.63 -0.01 1.11
CA CYS A 85 15.28 0.63 -0.16
C CYS A 85 14.60 2.00 0.00
N GLY A 86 14.20 2.38 1.22
CA GLY A 86 13.54 3.65 1.52
C GLY A 86 12.02 3.61 1.56
N TRP A 87 11.42 2.44 1.34
CA TRP A 87 9.99 2.19 1.46
C TRP A 87 9.77 0.87 2.21
N PRO A 88 8.61 0.66 2.87
CA PRO A 88 8.31 -0.62 3.48
C PRO A 88 8.38 -1.74 2.42
N ALA A 89 9.10 -2.80 2.78
CA ALA A 89 9.32 -3.97 1.93
C ALA A 89 8.68 -5.21 2.54
N PHE A 90 7.98 -5.98 1.70
CA PHE A 90 7.37 -7.25 2.09
C PHE A 90 7.84 -8.36 1.16
N SER A 91 8.07 -9.55 1.72
CA SER A 91 8.53 -10.72 0.97
C SER A 91 7.41 -11.45 0.23
N LYS A 92 6.16 -11.22 0.63
CA LYS A 92 4.93 -11.74 0.03
C LYS A 92 3.71 -10.94 0.47
N SER A 93 2.68 -10.93 -0.37
CA SER A 93 1.33 -10.45 -0.03
C SER A 93 0.50 -11.52 0.67
N VAL A 94 -0.70 -11.13 1.14
CA VAL A 94 -1.65 -12.08 1.72
C VAL A 94 -2.24 -13.01 0.66
N ASP A 95 -2.35 -14.30 1.00
CA ASP A 95 -3.02 -15.35 0.22
C ASP A 95 -2.64 -15.37 -1.27
N ASN A 96 -1.35 -15.23 -1.57
CA ASN A 96 -0.80 -15.24 -2.94
C ASN A 96 -1.50 -14.20 -3.86
N ASP A 97 -1.42 -12.93 -3.50
CA ASP A 97 -2.02 -11.80 -4.22
C ASP A 97 -3.55 -11.77 -4.26
N LEU A 98 -4.23 -12.28 -3.23
CA LEU A 98 -5.69 -12.29 -3.15
C LEU A 98 -6.32 -10.92 -3.47
N ASN A 99 -5.73 -9.85 -2.93
CA ASN A 99 -6.17 -8.46 -3.13
C ASN A 99 -5.19 -7.61 -3.95
N ILE A 100 -4.27 -8.22 -4.68
CA ILE A 100 -3.28 -7.53 -5.51
C ILE A 100 -3.50 -7.87 -6.99
N VAL A 101 -3.25 -6.88 -7.86
CA VAL A 101 -3.06 -7.08 -9.30
C VAL A 101 -1.63 -6.65 -9.65
N ARG A 102 -0.94 -7.49 -10.40
CA ARG A 102 0.38 -7.23 -10.97
C ARG A 102 0.21 -6.75 -12.41
N ILE A 103 0.83 -5.64 -12.77
CA ILE A 103 0.75 -5.03 -14.10
C ILE A 103 2.18 -4.80 -14.60
N GLU A 104 2.49 -5.27 -15.80
CA GLU A 104 3.80 -4.97 -16.40
C GLU A 104 3.96 -3.47 -16.63
N ASP A 105 5.03 -2.89 -16.08
CA ASP A 105 5.39 -1.50 -16.21
C ASP A 105 6.74 -1.40 -16.95
N ASN A 106 6.66 -1.01 -18.22
CA ASN A 106 7.82 -0.81 -19.10
C ASN A 106 8.20 0.68 -19.24
N SER A 107 7.68 1.56 -18.37
CA SER A 107 7.99 2.99 -18.39
C SER A 107 9.44 3.26 -17.96
N HIS A 108 9.95 4.45 -18.31
CA HIS A 108 11.30 4.92 -17.95
C HIS A 108 12.46 3.98 -18.35
N GLY A 109 12.25 3.08 -19.32
CA GLY A 109 13.27 2.14 -19.79
C GLY A 109 13.58 1.01 -18.82
N MET A 110 12.77 0.82 -17.79
CA MET A 110 12.89 -0.27 -16.82
C MET A 110 11.78 -1.28 -17.05
N LYS A 111 12.05 -2.58 -16.85
CA LYS A 111 11.01 -3.61 -16.78
C LYS A 111 10.69 -3.86 -15.31
N ARG A 112 9.58 -3.30 -14.84
CA ARG A 112 9.09 -3.45 -13.46
C ARG A 112 7.70 -4.08 -13.49
N VAL A 113 7.23 -4.51 -12.34
CA VAL A 113 5.86 -4.99 -12.16
C VAL A 113 5.17 -4.08 -11.17
N GLU A 114 4.27 -3.24 -11.66
CA GLU A 114 3.40 -2.40 -10.83
C GLU A 114 2.46 -3.29 -10.01
N VAL A 115 2.27 -2.92 -8.74
CA VAL A 115 1.36 -3.56 -7.80
C VAL A 115 0.21 -2.61 -7.52
N ARG A 116 -1.02 -3.05 -7.78
CA ARG A 116 -2.26 -2.33 -7.45
C ARG A 116 -3.16 -3.12 -6.52
N CYS A 117 -3.96 -2.42 -5.72
CA CYS A 117 -5.04 -3.04 -4.97
C CYS A 117 -6.14 -3.51 -5.91
N LYS A 118 -6.41 -4.81 -5.96
CA LYS A 118 -7.43 -5.44 -6.80
C LYS A 118 -8.85 -4.93 -6.57
N LYS A 119 -9.16 -4.52 -5.34
CA LYS A 119 -10.50 -4.10 -4.92
C LYS A 119 -10.87 -2.69 -5.38
N CYS A 120 -9.90 -1.78 -5.47
CA CYS A 120 -10.17 -0.37 -5.77
C CYS A 120 -9.25 0.24 -6.81
N ASP A 121 -8.37 -0.54 -7.42
CA ASP A 121 -7.39 -0.13 -8.44
C ASP A 121 -6.39 0.94 -7.99
N ALA A 122 -6.21 1.11 -6.67
CA ALA A 122 -5.20 2.00 -6.10
C ALA A 122 -3.78 1.50 -6.43
N HIS A 123 -2.93 2.39 -6.95
CA HIS A 123 -1.50 2.18 -7.04
C HIS A 123 -0.90 2.00 -5.64
N LEU A 124 -0.08 0.96 -5.47
CA LEU A 124 0.59 0.65 -4.20
C LEU A 124 2.10 0.83 -4.31
N GLY A 125 2.69 0.38 -5.41
CA GLY A 125 4.12 0.42 -5.65
C GLY A 125 4.52 -0.59 -6.71
N HIS A 126 5.64 -1.29 -6.49
CA HIS A 126 6.16 -2.29 -7.42
C HIS A 126 6.65 -3.54 -6.69
N VAL A 127 6.73 -4.65 -7.42
CA VAL A 127 7.39 -5.90 -6.98
C VAL A 127 8.62 -6.17 -7.83
N PHE A 128 9.67 -6.66 -7.18
CA PHE A 128 10.98 -6.97 -7.76
C PHE A 128 11.44 -8.38 -7.36
N ASP A 129 12.28 -9.01 -8.17
CA ASP A 129 12.83 -10.36 -7.93
C ASP A 129 14.16 -10.32 -7.14
N ASP A 130 14.34 -9.32 -6.28
CA ASP A 130 15.53 -9.07 -5.44
C ASP A 130 15.24 -9.24 -3.94
N GLY A 131 14.23 -10.05 -3.61
CA GLY A 131 13.79 -10.31 -2.24
C GLY A 131 14.62 -11.32 -1.45
N PRO A 132 14.17 -11.68 -0.23
CA PRO A 132 14.80 -12.73 0.58
C PRO A 132 14.81 -14.07 -0.15
N LYS A 133 15.81 -14.91 0.10
CA LYS A 133 16.04 -16.17 -0.63
C LYS A 133 14.82 -17.12 -0.60
N GLU A 134 14.03 -17.06 0.47
CA GLU A 134 12.88 -17.93 0.69
C GLU A 134 11.72 -17.64 -0.27
N THR A 135 11.51 -16.37 -0.63
CA THR A 135 10.41 -15.95 -1.52
C THR A 135 10.89 -15.44 -2.88
N GLY A 136 12.10 -14.90 -2.95
CA GLY A 136 12.67 -14.24 -4.14
C GLY A 136 12.10 -12.86 -4.44
N GLU A 137 10.96 -12.50 -3.84
CA GLU A 137 10.22 -11.29 -4.17
C GLU A 137 10.35 -10.20 -3.10
N ARG A 138 10.42 -8.95 -3.57
CA ARG A 138 10.34 -7.73 -2.76
C ARG A 138 9.20 -6.86 -3.26
N TYR A 139 8.12 -6.82 -2.50
CA TYR A 139 7.05 -5.84 -2.66
C TYR A 139 7.50 -4.53 -2.01
N CYS A 140 7.83 -3.53 -2.83
CA CYS A 140 8.24 -2.19 -2.42
C CYS A 140 7.05 -1.24 -2.51
N ILE A 141 6.48 -0.88 -1.36
CA ILE A 141 5.14 -0.29 -1.29
C ILE A 141 5.20 1.11 -0.69
N ASN A 142 4.40 2.04 -1.20
CA ASN A 142 4.27 3.37 -0.61
C ASN A 142 3.54 3.29 0.74
N SER A 143 4.11 3.90 1.78
CA SER A 143 3.53 3.93 3.12
C SER A 143 2.19 4.66 3.12
N VAL A 144 2.08 5.78 2.40
CA VAL A 144 0.87 6.60 2.30
C VAL A 144 -0.32 5.89 1.64
N CYS A 145 -0.13 4.71 1.05
CA CYS A 145 -1.20 3.89 0.49
C CYS A 145 -1.76 2.84 1.47
N MET A 146 -1.21 2.74 2.67
CA MET A 146 -1.57 1.71 3.65
C MET A 146 -2.07 2.30 4.97
N ALA A 147 -2.97 1.57 5.62
CA ALA A 147 -3.27 1.69 7.03
C ALA A 147 -2.79 0.44 7.77
N PHE A 148 -2.51 0.56 9.06
CA PHE A 148 -2.04 -0.55 9.90
C PHE A 148 -3.08 -0.94 10.94
N GLU A 149 -3.42 -2.22 10.97
CA GLU A 149 -4.29 -2.82 11.97
C GLU A 149 -3.42 -3.65 12.92
N LYS A 150 -3.26 -3.17 14.16
CA LYS A 150 -2.48 -3.88 15.18
C LYS A 150 -3.16 -5.21 15.51
N LYS A 151 -2.37 -6.27 15.67
CA LYS A 151 -2.87 -7.54 16.19
C LYS A 151 -3.22 -7.37 17.67
N GLU A 152 -4.47 -7.63 18.04
CA GLU A 152 -4.85 -7.75 19.45
C GLU A 152 -4.29 -9.07 20.02
N ASP A 153 -3.81 -9.01 21.27
CA ASP A 153 -3.23 -10.15 21.99
C ASP A 153 -4.30 -11.10 22.54
#